data_AF-A0A9E2RFF0-F1
#
_entry.id   AF-A0A9E2RFF0-F1
#
_cell.length_a   1.000
_cell.length_b   1.000
_cell.length_c   1.000
_cell.angle_alpha   90.00
_cell.angle_beta   90.00
_cell.angle_gamma   90.00
#
_symmetry.space_group_name_H-M   'P 1'
#
loop_
_entity.id
_entity.type
_entity.pdbx_description
1 polymer ?
#
loop_
_entity_poly.entity_id
_entity_poly.type
_entity_poly.pdbx_seq_one_letter_code
_entity_poly.pdbx_strand_id
1 'polypeptide(L)'
;MKTMSQGPIRPAGWALPLYNSGDGGVLPKSHRGRLAGFVVLAFLFLAVVPLWAQPDHDAHDQKLMYESGVSGHGHHGDVGSQAEWEGSVAGIAYSEFNHHLSGLLLLIIGLSELRQALAIPFWPWTRFLLPGALFTAGTFLLVWSDHDAWPIGSLSFVQTFFGSDSEIFQHKIYGLLSLTVGAIELFRRLGQFGHAAWATPLPMFAIIGGLMLFGHSHGVHPSADKIAMGHTFMGSMAVTAGSSKLLSDWFRSLSRERSPKWELLWAGLILIIGLQLLMYSE
;
A
#
# COMPACT_ATOMS: atom_id res chain seq x y z
N MET A 1 -30.41 -33.54 41.03
CA MET A 1 -30.32 -32.33 40.20
C MET A 1 -28.85 -31.93 40.14
N LYS A 2 -28.15 -32.20 39.03
CA LYS A 2 -26.69 -31.97 38.88
C LYS A 2 -26.45 -30.52 38.46
N THR A 3 -25.80 -29.74 39.31
CA THR A 3 -25.35 -28.38 38.99
C THR A 3 -24.19 -28.45 38.00
N MET A 4 -24.42 -28.01 36.77
CA MET A 4 -23.36 -27.82 35.78
C MET A 4 -22.50 -26.62 36.19
N SER A 5 -21.27 -26.89 36.62
CA SER A 5 -20.22 -25.89 36.77
C SER A 5 -19.86 -25.34 35.39
N GLN A 6 -20.16 -24.07 35.14
CA GLN A 6 -19.64 -23.37 33.97
C GLN A 6 -18.15 -23.11 34.20
N GLY A 7 -17.30 -23.87 33.49
CA GLY A 7 -15.87 -23.62 33.46
C GLY A 7 -15.57 -22.22 32.88
N PRO A 8 -14.43 -21.61 33.24
CA PRO A 8 -14.08 -20.27 32.79
C PRO A 8 -13.91 -20.24 31.27
N ILE A 9 -14.63 -19.32 30.61
CA ILE A 9 -14.45 -18.97 29.21
C ILE A 9 -13.02 -18.45 29.04
N ARG A 10 -12.14 -19.26 28.44
CA ARG A 10 -10.76 -18.85 28.12
C ARG A 10 -10.80 -17.90 26.92
N PRO A 11 -10.17 -16.71 26.98
CA PRO A 11 -10.08 -15.84 25.82
C PRO A 11 -9.25 -16.51 24.71
N ALA A 12 -9.76 -16.46 23.47
CA ALA A 12 -9.05 -16.93 22.29
C ALA A 12 -7.70 -16.21 22.16
N GLY A 13 -6.62 -16.99 22.10
CA GLY A 13 -5.24 -16.55 22.20
C GLY A 13 -4.70 -15.77 20.98
N TRP A 14 -5.26 -14.58 20.74
CA TRP A 14 -4.72 -13.58 19.79
C TRP A 14 -3.93 -12.47 20.48
N ALA A 15 -4.09 -12.32 21.80
CA ALA A 15 -3.20 -11.52 22.62
C ALA A 15 -2.04 -12.42 23.08
N LEU A 16 -0.83 -12.15 22.60
CA LEU A 16 0.38 -12.66 23.26
C LEU A 16 0.26 -12.34 24.76
N PRO A 17 0.45 -13.31 25.67
CA PRO A 17 0.70 -12.95 27.05
C PRO A 17 1.99 -12.14 27.03
N LEU A 18 1.87 -10.86 27.37
CA LEU A 18 3.03 -10.02 27.64
C LEU A 18 3.87 -10.78 28.65
N TYR A 19 5.13 -11.01 28.26
CA TYR A 19 6.17 -11.48 29.15
C TYR A 19 6.08 -10.71 30.46
N ASN A 20 5.76 -11.42 31.53
CA ASN A 20 5.74 -10.89 32.88
C ASN A 20 7.20 -10.73 33.29
N SER A 21 7.80 -9.63 32.87
CA SER A 21 9.04 -9.11 33.43
C SER A 21 8.74 -7.71 33.92
N GLY A 22 9.02 -7.52 35.20
CA GLY A 22 8.80 -6.26 35.89
C GLY A 22 9.38 -5.07 35.12
N ASP A 23 8.67 -3.96 35.23
CA ASP A 23 9.10 -2.62 34.83
C ASP A 23 9.52 -2.44 33.37
N GLY A 24 8.51 -2.31 32.50
CA GLY A 24 8.66 -1.92 31.11
C GLY A 24 7.40 -1.28 30.52
N GLY A 25 6.92 -0.18 31.13
CA GLY A 25 6.08 0.84 30.48
C GLY A 25 4.87 0.38 29.67
N VAL A 26 3.85 -0.21 30.31
CA VAL A 26 2.54 -0.42 29.68
C VAL A 26 1.84 0.94 29.53
N LEU A 27 1.93 1.57 28.36
CA LEU A 27 1.21 2.82 28.08
C LEU A 27 -0.30 2.65 28.36
N PRO A 28 -0.92 3.54 29.17
CA PRO A 28 -2.34 3.48 29.49
C PRO A 28 -3.20 3.55 28.21
N LYS A 29 -4.41 2.97 28.23
CA LYS A 29 -5.31 2.91 27.06
C LYS A 29 -5.53 4.28 26.39
N SER A 30 -5.61 5.36 27.18
CA SER A 30 -5.76 6.75 26.68
C SER A 30 -4.52 7.29 25.95
N HIS A 31 -3.32 6.80 26.27
CA HIS A 31 -2.09 7.17 25.59
C HIS A 31 -1.88 6.37 24.30
N ARG A 32 -2.41 5.14 24.22
CA ARG A 32 -2.37 4.32 23.00
C ARG A 32 -3.16 4.96 21.86
N GLY A 33 -4.35 5.47 22.15
CA GLY A 33 -5.19 6.16 21.15
C GLY A 33 -4.54 7.46 20.66
N ARG A 34 -3.97 8.26 21.57
CA ARG A 34 -3.26 9.52 21.22
C ARG A 34 -2.01 9.28 20.39
N LEU A 35 -1.21 8.28 20.74
CA LEU A 35 -0.01 7.90 19.99
C LEU A 35 -0.35 7.32 18.62
N ALA A 36 -1.39 6.48 18.52
CA ALA A 36 -1.88 5.97 17.25
C ALA A 36 -2.35 7.13 16.35
N GLY A 37 -3.13 8.05 16.89
CA GLY A 37 -3.56 9.26 16.18
C GLY A 37 -2.38 10.10 15.69
N PHE A 38 -1.37 10.34 16.53
CA PHE A 38 -0.18 11.09 16.15
C PHE A 38 0.62 10.40 15.02
N VAL A 39 0.83 9.08 15.09
CA VAL A 39 1.55 8.35 14.03
C VAL A 39 0.75 8.37 12.74
N VAL A 40 -0.56 8.07 12.77
CA VAL A 40 -1.41 8.13 11.58
C VAL A 40 -1.40 9.55 10.98
N LEU A 41 -1.54 10.59 11.80
CA LEU A 41 -1.47 11.98 11.34
C LEU A 41 -0.11 12.33 10.74
N ALA A 42 1.00 11.86 11.31
CA ALA A 42 2.34 12.07 10.75
C ALA A 42 2.51 11.37 9.40
N PHE A 43 2.00 10.14 9.26
CA PHE A 43 2.01 9.39 8.01
C PHE A 43 1.09 10.01 6.94
N LEU A 44 -0.09 10.49 7.34
CA LEU A 44 -0.96 11.26 6.45
C LEU A 44 -0.33 12.59 6.05
N PHE A 45 0.36 13.28 6.97
CA PHE A 45 1.10 14.49 6.64
C PHE A 45 2.17 14.22 5.59
N LEU A 46 2.93 13.11 5.73
CA LEU A 46 3.90 12.68 4.70
C LEU A 46 3.25 12.42 3.33
N ALA A 47 1.98 12.02 3.27
CA ALA A 47 1.24 11.86 2.01
C ALA A 47 0.94 13.21 1.32
N VAL A 48 0.89 14.31 2.08
CA VAL A 48 0.60 15.67 1.59
C VAL A 48 1.88 16.47 1.26
N VAL A 49 3.05 16.03 1.75
CA VAL A 49 4.34 16.67 1.45
C VAL A 49 4.75 16.72 -0.05
N PRO A 50 4.25 15.86 -0.98
CA PRO A 50 4.61 15.96 -2.41
C PRO A 50 4.29 17.32 -3.06
N LEU A 51 3.47 18.16 -2.41
CA LEU A 51 3.15 19.53 -2.83
C LEU A 51 4.38 20.46 -3.03
N TRP A 52 5.56 20.12 -2.49
CA TRP A 52 6.77 20.95 -2.62
C TRP A 52 7.80 20.41 -3.62
N ALA A 53 7.55 19.24 -4.19
CA ALA A 53 8.49 18.56 -5.09
C ALA A 53 8.02 18.53 -6.55
N GLN A 54 6.82 19.06 -6.86
CA GLN A 54 6.43 19.27 -8.25
C GLN A 54 7.30 20.39 -8.83
N PRO A 55 8.04 20.13 -9.93
CA PRO A 55 8.69 21.19 -10.67
C PRO A 55 7.63 22.22 -11.05
N ASP A 56 7.95 23.50 -10.85
CA ASP A 56 7.11 24.60 -11.28
C ASP A 56 6.61 24.34 -12.71
N HIS A 57 5.34 24.66 -12.95
CA HIS A 57 4.73 24.64 -14.27
C HIS A 57 5.40 25.65 -15.22
N ASP A 58 6.60 25.36 -15.68
CA ASP A 58 7.19 25.98 -16.87
C ASP A 58 6.77 25.17 -18.12
N ALA A 59 5.47 24.88 -18.21
CA ALA A 59 4.83 24.39 -19.42
C ALA A 59 4.82 25.43 -20.56
N HIS A 60 5.33 26.65 -20.29
CA HIS A 60 5.43 27.72 -21.27
C HIS A 60 6.63 27.58 -22.21
N ASP A 61 7.73 26.93 -21.81
CA ASP A 61 8.94 26.85 -22.65
C ASP A 61 8.89 25.68 -23.64
N GLN A 62 8.18 24.59 -23.33
CA GLN A 62 8.05 23.44 -24.24
C GLN A 62 7.07 23.69 -25.38
N LYS A 63 6.01 24.48 -25.13
CA LYS A 63 5.01 24.87 -26.13
C LYS A 63 5.61 25.66 -27.29
N LEU A 64 6.62 26.50 -27.02
CA LEU A 64 7.26 27.35 -28.03
C LEU A 64 8.22 26.61 -28.96
N MET A 65 8.78 25.46 -28.56
CA MET A 65 9.64 24.65 -29.44
C MET A 65 8.86 23.66 -30.31
N TYR A 66 7.62 23.30 -29.94
CA TYR A 66 6.83 22.30 -30.67
C TYR A 66 5.71 22.90 -31.56
N GLU A 67 5.20 24.10 -31.24
CA GLU A 67 4.19 24.78 -32.06
C GLU A 67 4.71 25.28 -33.43
N SER A 68 6.02 25.22 -33.71
CA SER A 68 6.54 25.48 -35.05
C SER A 68 6.38 24.31 -36.03
N GLY A 69 5.85 23.15 -35.60
CA GLY A 69 5.83 21.92 -36.39
C GLY A 69 4.49 21.47 -36.96
N VAL A 70 3.34 21.78 -36.36
CA VAL A 70 2.06 21.14 -36.76
C VAL A 70 0.89 22.12 -36.68
N SER A 71 0.67 22.85 -37.78
CA SER A 71 -0.62 23.45 -38.08
C SER A 71 -1.55 22.38 -38.66
N GLY A 72 -2.51 21.89 -37.88
CA GLY A 72 -3.54 20.96 -38.35
C GLY A 72 -4.64 20.73 -37.32
N HIS A 73 -5.77 21.43 -37.48
CA HIS A 73 -6.96 21.27 -36.64
C HIS A 73 -7.63 19.90 -36.78
N GLY A 74 -7.92 19.26 -35.66
CA GLY A 74 -8.85 18.13 -35.54
C GLY A 74 -9.18 17.87 -34.07
N HIS A 75 -10.44 18.05 -33.68
CA HIS A 75 -10.94 17.75 -32.34
C HIS A 75 -10.91 16.23 -32.06
N HIS A 76 -9.78 15.74 -31.57
CA HIS A 76 -9.59 14.42 -30.95
C HIS A 76 -8.63 14.59 -29.74
N GLY A 77 -9.08 15.33 -28.73
CA GLY A 77 -8.19 16.03 -27.78
C GLY A 77 -7.87 15.34 -26.46
N ASP A 78 -8.10 14.04 -26.29
CA ASP A 78 -7.87 13.38 -24.97
C ASP A 78 -6.82 12.27 -25.03
N VAL A 79 -6.85 11.43 -26.07
CA VAL A 79 -5.90 10.30 -26.22
C VAL A 79 -4.51 10.79 -26.68
N GLY A 80 -4.47 11.87 -27.47
CA GLY A 80 -3.21 12.43 -27.96
C GLY A 80 -2.39 13.12 -26.86
N SER A 81 -3.05 13.80 -25.92
CA SER A 81 -2.40 14.50 -24.81
C SER A 81 -1.91 13.56 -23.71
N GLN A 82 -2.67 12.50 -23.39
CA GLN A 82 -2.21 11.49 -22.42
C GLN A 82 -0.98 10.72 -22.94
N ALA A 83 -0.99 10.30 -24.21
CA ALA A 83 0.16 9.62 -24.82
C ALA A 83 1.41 10.52 -24.88
N GLU A 84 1.23 11.83 -24.99
CA GLU A 84 2.32 12.81 -24.98
C GLU A 84 2.87 13.05 -23.56
N TRP A 85 2.03 13.01 -22.52
CA TRP A 85 2.47 13.16 -21.12
C TRP A 85 3.22 11.94 -20.60
N GLU A 86 2.67 10.73 -20.72
CA GLU A 86 3.23 9.52 -20.11
C GLU A 86 4.68 9.26 -20.56
N GLY A 87 4.96 9.46 -21.86
CA GLY A 87 6.31 9.33 -22.41
C GLY A 87 7.22 10.56 -22.27
N SER A 88 6.73 11.65 -21.68
CA SER A 88 7.52 12.87 -21.47
C SER A 88 8.48 12.72 -20.30
N VAL A 89 9.51 13.57 -20.24
CA VAL A 89 10.46 13.60 -19.10
C VAL A 89 9.74 13.86 -17.78
N ALA A 90 8.70 14.70 -17.79
CA ALA A 90 7.93 15.02 -16.60
C ALA A 90 7.01 13.87 -16.17
N GLY A 91 6.35 13.19 -17.13
CA GLY A 91 5.52 12.01 -16.87
C GLY A 91 6.34 10.86 -16.29
N ILE A 92 7.50 10.56 -16.89
CA ILE A 92 8.44 9.56 -16.40
C ILE A 92 8.89 9.89 -14.96
N ALA A 93 9.32 11.13 -14.69
CA ALA A 93 9.74 11.51 -13.34
C ALA A 93 8.60 11.40 -12.30
N TYR A 94 7.38 11.68 -12.72
CA TYR A 94 6.18 11.55 -11.89
C TYR A 94 5.87 10.09 -11.57
N SER A 95 5.89 9.22 -12.58
CA SER A 95 5.71 7.78 -12.43
C SER A 95 6.81 7.17 -11.56
N GLU A 96 8.09 7.52 -11.79
CA GLU A 96 9.21 7.05 -10.98
C GLU A 96 9.05 7.46 -9.51
N PHE A 97 8.65 8.70 -9.25
CA PHE A 97 8.35 9.15 -7.89
C PHE A 97 7.25 8.31 -7.23
N ASN A 98 6.15 8.04 -7.95
CA ASN A 98 5.04 7.22 -7.45
C ASN A 98 5.51 5.80 -7.09
N HIS A 99 6.34 5.20 -7.93
CA HIS A 99 6.93 3.88 -7.69
C HIS A 99 7.88 3.90 -6.50
N HIS A 100 8.80 4.87 -6.41
CA HIS A 100 9.75 4.97 -5.31
C HIS A 100 9.06 5.17 -3.96
N LEU A 101 8.04 6.04 -3.91
CA LEU A 101 7.23 6.24 -2.72
C LEU A 101 6.51 4.96 -2.32
N SER A 102 5.88 4.27 -3.28
CA SER A 102 5.24 2.97 -3.04
C SER A 102 6.23 1.93 -2.53
N GLY A 103 7.44 1.90 -3.08
CA GLY A 103 8.55 1.05 -2.64
C GLY A 103 8.95 1.31 -1.19
N LEU A 104 9.14 2.57 -0.82
CA LEU A 104 9.44 2.97 0.56
C LEU A 104 8.34 2.51 1.53
N LEU A 105 7.07 2.70 1.17
CA LEU A 105 5.93 2.29 2.00
C LEU A 105 5.84 0.76 2.14
N LEU A 106 6.07 0.00 1.06
CA LEU A 106 6.15 -1.46 1.12
C LEU A 106 7.33 -1.94 1.95
N LEU A 107 8.49 -1.26 1.93
CA LEU A 107 9.60 -1.58 2.81
C LEU A 107 9.22 -1.41 4.29
N ILE A 108 8.51 -0.34 4.65
CA ILE A 108 8.01 -0.13 6.02
C ILE A 108 7.06 -1.26 6.44
N ILE A 109 6.17 -1.69 5.54
CA ILE A 109 5.25 -2.82 5.75
C ILE A 109 6.04 -4.13 5.94
N GLY A 110 6.94 -4.44 5.01
CA GLY A 110 7.78 -5.64 5.03
C GLY A 110 8.66 -5.73 6.28
N LEU A 111 9.29 -4.62 6.69
CA LEU A 111 10.09 -4.55 7.93
C LEU A 111 9.21 -4.74 9.18
N SER A 112 8.00 -4.18 9.17
CA SER A 112 7.04 -4.36 10.27
C SER A 112 6.60 -5.82 10.41
N GLU A 113 6.42 -6.53 9.30
CA GLU A 113 6.08 -7.96 9.28
C GLU A 113 7.30 -8.85 9.59
N LEU A 114 8.48 -8.52 9.07
CA LEU A 114 9.73 -9.23 9.38
C LEU A 114 10.03 -9.17 10.87
N ARG A 115 9.90 -7.99 11.47
CA ARG A 115 10.05 -7.81 12.92
C ARG A 115 9.10 -8.72 13.70
N GLN A 116 7.84 -8.82 13.26
CA GLN A 116 6.86 -9.69 13.90
C GLN A 116 7.25 -11.17 13.73
N ALA A 117 7.65 -11.58 12.53
CA ALA A 117 8.12 -12.94 12.21
C ALA A 117 9.32 -13.35 13.08
N LEU A 118 10.28 -12.45 13.28
CA LEU A 118 11.47 -12.66 14.11
C LEU A 118 11.23 -12.49 15.62
N ALA A 119 10.02 -12.10 16.03
CA ALA A 119 9.66 -11.82 17.42
C ALA A 119 10.59 -10.78 18.11
N ILE A 120 11.13 -9.83 17.34
CA ILE A 120 12.08 -8.84 17.86
C ILE A 120 11.32 -7.82 18.75
N PRO A 121 11.64 -7.73 20.06
CA PRO A 121 11.06 -6.70 20.91
C PRO A 121 11.50 -5.33 20.41
N PHE A 122 10.57 -4.39 20.38
CA PHE A 122 10.84 -3.02 19.93
C PHE A 122 9.83 -2.07 20.56
N TRP A 123 10.01 -0.77 20.32
CA TRP A 123 9.23 0.26 20.95
C TRP A 123 7.74 0.12 20.60
N PRO A 124 6.82 0.31 21.57
CA PRO A 124 5.39 0.10 21.38
C PRO A 124 4.76 0.85 20.19
N TRP A 125 5.34 1.97 19.76
CA TRP A 125 4.82 2.79 18.65
C TRP A 125 5.01 2.15 17.28
N THR A 126 5.97 1.24 17.10
CA THR A 126 6.24 0.64 15.77
C THR A 126 5.15 -0.29 15.28
N ARG A 127 4.22 -0.68 16.16
CA ARG A 127 2.99 -1.36 15.73
C ARG A 127 2.16 -0.52 14.76
N PHE A 128 2.34 0.80 14.75
CA PHE A 128 1.58 1.73 13.91
C PHE A 128 2.23 2.02 12.56
N LEU A 129 3.46 1.55 12.32
CA LEU A 129 4.18 1.75 11.06
C LEU A 129 3.45 1.15 9.86
N LEU A 130 3.05 -0.13 9.95
CA LEU A 130 2.32 -0.81 8.87
C LEU A 130 0.97 -0.15 8.54
N PRO A 131 0.05 0.07 9.50
CA PRO A 131 -1.21 0.75 9.18
C PRO A 131 -0.97 2.20 8.72
N GLY A 132 0.03 2.90 9.28
CA GLY A 132 0.43 4.23 8.82
C GLY A 132 0.85 4.24 7.35
N ALA A 133 1.72 3.30 6.95
CA ALA A 133 2.16 3.17 5.56
C ALA A 133 1.00 2.86 4.60
N LEU A 134 0.06 2.00 5.00
CA LEU A 134 -1.16 1.72 4.22
C LEU A 134 -2.06 2.95 4.09
N PHE A 135 -2.20 3.75 5.16
CA PHE A 135 -2.95 5.00 5.10
C PHE A 135 -2.29 6.04 4.18
N THR A 136 -0.96 6.18 4.26
CA THR A 136 -0.19 7.04 3.35
C THR A 136 -0.37 6.59 1.91
N ALA A 137 -0.13 5.31 1.61
CA ALA A 137 -0.29 4.78 0.26
C ALA A 137 -1.72 4.96 -0.27
N GLY A 138 -2.71 4.67 0.58
CA GLY A 138 -4.11 4.77 0.22
C GLY A 138 -4.54 6.21 -0.11
N THR A 139 -4.12 7.16 0.72
CA THR A 139 -4.40 8.59 0.51
C THR A 139 -3.63 9.10 -0.71
N PHE A 140 -2.37 8.66 -0.87
CA PHE A 140 -1.53 9.00 -2.01
C PHE A 140 -2.18 8.62 -3.34
N LEU A 141 -2.59 7.36 -3.46
CA LEU A 141 -3.26 6.82 -4.65
C LEU A 141 -4.62 7.46 -4.95
N LEU A 142 -5.34 7.93 -3.92
CA LEU A 142 -6.63 8.59 -4.16
C LEU A 142 -6.48 10.02 -4.67
N VAL A 143 -5.41 10.72 -4.29
CA VAL A 143 -5.30 12.16 -4.49
C VAL A 143 -4.18 12.54 -5.45
N TRP A 144 -3.00 11.93 -5.37
CA TRP A 144 -1.79 12.37 -6.08
C TRP A 144 -1.21 11.34 -7.04
N SER A 145 -1.68 10.09 -7.11
CA SER A 145 -1.06 9.14 -8.08
C SER A 145 -1.27 9.52 -9.55
N ASP A 146 -2.35 10.24 -9.85
CA ASP A 146 -2.76 10.54 -11.22
C ASP A 146 -2.94 12.05 -11.36
N HIS A 147 -2.09 12.68 -12.16
CA HIS A 147 -2.02 14.15 -12.26
C HIS A 147 -3.31 14.77 -12.83
N ASP A 148 -3.97 14.06 -13.75
CA ASP A 148 -5.22 14.50 -14.38
C ASP A 148 -6.47 14.12 -13.59
N ALA A 149 -6.38 13.21 -12.61
CA ALA A 149 -7.54 12.71 -11.90
C ALA A 149 -8.07 13.70 -10.86
N TRP A 150 -9.38 13.65 -10.64
CA TRP A 150 -10.01 14.24 -9.46
C TRP A 150 -9.35 13.68 -8.17
N PRO A 151 -9.06 14.50 -7.15
CA PRO A 151 -9.55 15.87 -6.94
C PRO A 151 -8.60 17.00 -7.39
N ILE A 152 -7.40 16.69 -7.90
CA ILE A 152 -6.37 17.71 -8.17
C ILE A 152 -6.26 18.09 -9.65
N GLY A 153 -6.66 17.18 -10.54
CA GLY A 153 -6.49 17.33 -11.97
C GLY A 153 -7.71 17.86 -12.72
N SER A 154 -7.62 17.78 -14.03
CA SER A 154 -8.59 18.30 -14.99
C SER A 154 -9.87 17.45 -15.10
N LEU A 155 -9.77 16.14 -14.82
CA LEU A 155 -10.89 15.21 -14.91
C LEU A 155 -11.90 15.44 -13.79
N SER A 156 -13.18 15.36 -14.14
CA SER A 156 -14.26 15.32 -13.15
C SER A 156 -14.28 13.98 -12.40
N PHE A 157 -14.95 13.96 -11.24
CA PHE A 157 -15.18 12.73 -10.47
C PHE A 157 -15.73 11.58 -11.33
N VAL A 158 -16.70 11.86 -12.22
CA VAL A 158 -17.29 10.83 -13.07
C VAL A 158 -16.27 10.30 -14.08
N GLN A 159 -15.47 11.17 -14.69
CA GLN A 159 -14.42 10.75 -15.62
C GLN A 159 -13.32 9.93 -14.93
N THR A 160 -12.93 10.31 -13.71
CA THR A 160 -11.92 9.56 -12.94
C THR A 160 -12.40 8.15 -12.55
N PHE A 161 -13.64 7.99 -12.10
CA PHE A 161 -14.11 6.71 -11.56
C PHE A 161 -14.89 5.83 -12.56
N PHE A 162 -15.41 6.43 -13.63
CA PHE A 162 -16.24 5.75 -14.63
C PHE A 162 -15.77 6.03 -16.07
N GLY A 163 -14.59 6.61 -16.25
CA GLY A 163 -13.93 6.76 -17.54
C GLY A 163 -13.35 5.44 -18.06
N SER A 164 -12.68 5.53 -19.21
CA SER A 164 -12.04 4.38 -19.87
C SER A 164 -10.59 4.17 -19.48
N ASP A 165 -10.01 5.05 -18.66
CA ASP A 165 -8.63 4.93 -18.21
C ASP A 165 -8.51 3.86 -17.11
N SER A 166 -8.00 2.69 -17.50
CA SER A 166 -7.84 1.56 -16.61
C SER A 166 -6.75 1.77 -15.56
N GLU A 167 -5.75 2.61 -15.85
CA GLU A 167 -4.65 2.90 -14.94
C GLU A 167 -5.17 3.69 -13.73
N ILE A 168 -5.82 4.83 -14.00
CA ILE A 168 -6.44 5.67 -12.98
C ILE A 168 -7.42 4.85 -12.14
N PHE A 169 -8.26 4.04 -12.79
CA PHE A 169 -9.23 3.20 -12.11
C PHE A 169 -8.56 2.18 -11.16
N GLN A 170 -7.48 1.53 -11.61
CA GLN A 170 -6.72 0.61 -10.76
C GLN A 170 -6.06 1.34 -9.58
N HIS A 171 -5.45 2.50 -9.80
CA HIS A 171 -4.90 3.32 -8.72
C HIS A 171 -5.95 3.66 -7.66
N LYS A 172 -7.16 4.06 -8.08
CA LYS A 172 -8.23 4.39 -7.12
C LYS A 172 -8.71 3.16 -6.34
N ILE A 173 -8.81 1.99 -6.99
CA ILE A 173 -9.12 0.73 -6.31
C ILE A 173 -8.04 0.37 -5.29
N TYR A 174 -6.75 0.44 -5.68
CA TYR A 174 -5.64 0.18 -4.77
C TYR A 174 -5.67 1.13 -3.57
N GLY A 175 -5.97 2.41 -3.82
CA GLY A 175 -6.11 3.42 -2.79
C GLY A 175 -7.16 3.05 -1.74
N LEU A 176 -8.37 2.70 -2.20
CA LEU A 176 -9.48 2.30 -1.33
C LEU A 176 -9.20 1.00 -0.57
N LEU A 177 -8.61 0.00 -1.23
CA LEU A 177 -8.21 -1.25 -0.60
C LEU A 177 -7.17 -1.00 0.49
N SER A 178 -6.15 -0.18 0.20
CA SER A 178 -5.08 0.16 1.15
C SER A 178 -5.63 0.87 2.38
N LEU A 179 -6.53 1.86 2.23
CA LEU A 179 -7.19 2.52 3.36
C LEU A 179 -8.01 1.55 4.21
N THR A 180 -8.76 0.67 3.55
CA THR A 180 -9.63 -0.30 4.23
C THR A 180 -8.80 -1.29 5.06
N VAL A 181 -7.73 -1.85 4.48
CA VAL A 181 -6.83 -2.79 5.15
C VAL A 181 -6.03 -2.07 6.24
N GLY A 182 -5.59 -0.83 6.00
CA GLY A 182 -4.92 0.00 6.99
C GLY A 182 -5.78 0.23 8.23
N ALA A 183 -7.07 0.51 8.04
CA ALA A 183 -8.02 0.64 9.14
C ALA A 183 -8.19 -0.68 9.92
N ILE A 184 -8.38 -1.80 9.21
CA ILE A 184 -8.50 -3.11 9.84
C ILE A 184 -7.24 -3.45 10.66
N GLU A 185 -6.06 -3.24 10.09
CA GLU A 185 -4.78 -3.48 10.76
C GLU A 185 -4.57 -2.56 11.97
N LEU A 186 -4.98 -1.30 11.88
CA LEU A 186 -4.96 -0.38 13.01
C LEU A 186 -5.83 -0.91 14.16
N PHE A 187 -7.09 -1.24 13.89
CA PHE A 187 -8.02 -1.74 14.91
C PHE A 187 -7.55 -3.08 15.51
N ARG A 188 -7.00 -3.98 14.69
CA ARG A 188 -6.39 -5.23 15.13
C ARG A 188 -5.22 -4.99 16.08
N ARG A 189 -4.31 -4.06 15.75
CA ARG A 189 -3.11 -3.74 16.55
C ARG A 189 -3.42 -2.91 17.80
N LEU A 190 -4.57 -2.23 17.83
CA LEU A 190 -5.16 -1.65 19.03
C LEU A 190 -5.83 -2.69 19.94
N GLY A 191 -6.02 -3.93 19.46
CA GLY A 191 -6.67 -5.01 20.19
C GLY A 191 -8.19 -4.93 20.20
N GLN A 192 -8.80 -4.15 19.29
CA GLN A 192 -10.25 -4.03 19.18
C GLN A 192 -10.86 -5.20 18.39
N PHE A 193 -10.08 -5.81 17.49
CA PHE A 193 -10.47 -7.00 16.73
C PHE A 193 -9.78 -8.24 17.30
N GLY A 194 -10.50 -8.99 18.13
CA GLY A 194 -9.98 -10.20 18.78
C GLY A 194 -10.17 -11.51 17.98
N HIS A 195 -10.96 -11.47 16.90
CA HIS A 195 -11.24 -12.66 16.09
C HIS A 195 -10.13 -12.91 15.05
N ALA A 196 -9.72 -14.17 14.93
CA ALA A 196 -8.68 -14.67 14.01
C ALA A 196 -8.81 -14.16 12.57
N ALA A 197 -10.05 -14.16 12.06
CA ALA A 197 -10.37 -13.80 10.68
C ALA A 197 -9.91 -12.38 10.31
N TRP A 198 -9.73 -11.48 11.28
CA TRP A 198 -9.24 -10.12 11.01
C TRP A 198 -7.75 -10.05 10.64
N ALA A 199 -7.02 -11.17 10.70
CA ALA A 199 -5.67 -11.27 10.14
C ALA A 199 -5.66 -11.58 8.62
N THR A 200 -6.78 -12.01 8.05
CA THR A 200 -6.93 -12.40 6.64
C THR A 200 -6.91 -11.23 5.63
N PRO A 201 -7.43 -10.01 5.94
CA PRO A 201 -7.51 -8.95 4.94
C PRO A 201 -6.16 -8.49 4.37
N LEU A 202 -5.10 -8.41 5.19
CA LEU A 202 -3.77 -7.99 4.72
C LEU A 202 -3.17 -8.94 3.65
N PRO A 203 -3.10 -10.27 3.86
CA PRO A 203 -2.61 -11.18 2.82
C PRO A 203 -3.57 -11.30 1.63
N MET A 204 -4.89 -11.16 1.83
CA MET A 204 -5.84 -11.10 0.72
C MET A 204 -5.63 -9.86 -0.15
N PHE A 205 -5.34 -8.72 0.46
CA PHE A 205 -4.97 -7.50 -0.26
C PHE A 205 -3.72 -7.70 -1.12
N ALA A 206 -2.70 -8.39 -0.61
CA ALA A 206 -1.52 -8.73 -1.41
C ALA A 206 -1.86 -9.64 -2.61
N ILE A 207 -2.77 -10.62 -2.45
CA ILE A 207 -3.20 -11.50 -3.55
C ILE A 207 -4.00 -10.71 -4.58
N ILE A 208 -5.05 -10.00 -4.15
CA ILE A 208 -5.91 -9.22 -5.05
C ILE A 208 -5.07 -8.17 -5.77
N GLY A 209 -4.22 -7.45 -5.04
CA GLY A 209 -3.37 -6.44 -5.62
C GLY A 209 -2.34 -7.03 -6.59
N GLY A 210 -1.74 -8.15 -6.22
CA GLY A 210 -0.82 -8.88 -7.10
C GLY A 210 -1.47 -9.38 -8.38
N LEU A 211 -2.73 -9.83 -8.32
CA LEU A 211 -3.50 -10.25 -9.50
C LEU A 211 -3.83 -9.06 -10.42
N MET A 212 -4.16 -7.90 -9.85
CA MET A 212 -4.43 -6.70 -10.62
C MET A 212 -3.19 -6.20 -11.37
N LEU A 213 -1.98 -6.36 -10.80
CA LEU A 213 -0.72 -5.95 -11.45
C LEU A 213 -0.46 -6.63 -12.80
N PHE A 214 -0.98 -7.84 -13.04
CA PHE A 214 -0.81 -8.51 -14.34
C PHE A 214 -1.48 -7.75 -15.50
N GLY A 215 -2.53 -6.98 -15.20
CA GLY A 215 -3.22 -6.13 -16.16
C GLY A 215 -2.95 -4.65 -15.94
N HIS A 216 -1.89 -4.30 -15.20
CA HIS A 216 -1.53 -2.91 -14.95
C HIS A 216 -0.52 -2.44 -15.99
N SER A 217 -0.90 -1.38 -16.71
CA SER A 217 -0.07 -0.72 -17.71
C SER A 217 -0.14 0.79 -17.49
N HIS A 218 1.01 1.43 -17.55
CA HIS A 218 1.06 2.86 -17.85
C HIS A 218 0.66 3.06 -19.32
N GLY A 219 0.21 4.25 -19.71
CA GLY A 219 -0.28 4.56 -21.06
C GLY A 219 0.69 4.25 -22.22
N VAL A 220 0.59 4.97 -23.34
CA VAL A 220 1.49 4.71 -24.48
C VAL A 220 2.92 5.13 -24.13
N HIS A 221 3.77 4.18 -23.73
CA HIS A 221 5.12 4.44 -23.21
C HIS A 221 6.21 3.64 -23.99
N PRO A 222 7.38 4.24 -24.32
CA PRO A 222 8.47 3.55 -25.00
C PRO A 222 9.00 2.31 -24.26
N SER A 223 8.89 2.29 -22.93
CA SER A 223 9.31 1.18 -22.06
C SER A 223 8.17 0.26 -21.60
N ALA A 224 7.00 0.30 -22.24
CA ALA A 224 5.80 -0.43 -21.81
C ALA A 224 6.04 -1.94 -21.55
N ASP A 225 6.83 -2.61 -22.39
CA ASP A 225 7.14 -4.05 -22.22
C ASP A 225 7.99 -4.33 -20.95
N LYS A 226 8.98 -3.47 -20.68
CA LYS A 226 9.84 -3.56 -19.48
C LYS A 226 9.01 -3.36 -18.22
N ILE A 227 8.11 -2.37 -18.24
CA ILE A 227 7.18 -2.05 -17.16
C ILE A 227 6.24 -3.23 -16.90
N ALA A 228 5.58 -3.75 -17.95
CA ALA A 228 4.66 -4.87 -17.84
C ALA A 228 5.34 -6.14 -17.29
N MET A 229 6.59 -6.39 -17.70
CA MET A 229 7.38 -7.50 -17.15
C MET A 229 7.69 -7.29 -15.66
N GLY A 230 8.06 -6.07 -15.27
CA GLY A 230 8.23 -5.68 -13.87
C GLY A 230 6.98 -5.93 -13.03
N HIS A 231 5.81 -5.48 -13.51
CA HIS A 231 4.52 -5.73 -12.86
C HIS A 231 4.18 -7.21 -12.76
N THR A 232 4.51 -8.01 -13.77
CA THR A 232 4.30 -9.47 -13.76
C THR A 232 5.13 -10.15 -12.67
N PHE A 233 6.41 -9.76 -12.50
CA PHE A 233 7.25 -10.28 -11.42
C PHE A 233 6.74 -9.86 -10.04
N MET A 234 6.41 -8.58 -9.87
CA MET A 234 5.86 -8.07 -8.61
C MET A 234 4.52 -8.73 -8.26
N GLY A 235 3.61 -8.87 -9.23
CA GLY A 235 2.32 -9.53 -9.07
C GLY A 235 2.47 -10.98 -8.64
N SER A 236 3.38 -11.73 -9.28
CA SER A 236 3.68 -13.12 -8.93
C SER A 236 4.21 -13.26 -7.50
N MET A 237 5.13 -12.37 -7.09
CA MET A 237 5.65 -12.35 -5.72
C MET A 237 4.58 -11.97 -4.71
N ALA A 238 3.71 -11.00 -5.01
CA ALA A 238 2.64 -10.57 -4.11
C ALA A 238 1.60 -11.68 -3.87
N VAL A 239 1.18 -12.38 -4.93
CA VAL A 239 0.30 -13.55 -4.83
C VAL A 239 0.96 -14.66 -4.01
N THR A 240 2.25 -14.95 -4.26
CA THR A 240 3.01 -15.95 -3.50
C THR A 240 3.14 -15.56 -2.03
N ALA A 241 3.42 -14.28 -1.75
CA ALA A 241 3.52 -13.75 -0.41
C ALA A 241 2.19 -13.94 0.33
N GLY A 242 1.09 -13.41 -0.19
CA GLY A 242 -0.21 -13.51 0.46
C GLY A 242 -0.64 -14.95 0.71
N SER A 243 -0.40 -15.83 -0.27
CA SER A 243 -0.66 -17.27 -0.15
C SER A 243 0.17 -17.91 0.96
N SER A 244 1.46 -17.59 1.06
CA SER A 244 2.34 -18.09 2.12
C SER A 244 1.88 -17.67 3.51
N LYS A 245 1.35 -16.44 3.64
CA LYS A 245 0.86 -15.92 4.91
C LYS A 245 -0.44 -16.60 5.33
N LEU A 246 -1.40 -16.76 4.41
CA LEU A 246 -2.63 -17.52 4.68
C LEU A 246 -2.33 -18.97 5.06
N LEU A 247 -1.38 -19.60 4.38
CA LEU A 247 -0.96 -20.97 4.66
C LEU A 247 -0.32 -21.08 6.06
N SER A 248 0.51 -20.11 6.45
CA SER A 248 1.08 -20.03 7.79
C SER A 248 0.00 -19.95 8.87
N ASP A 249 -0.99 -19.07 8.66
CA ASP A 249 -2.08 -18.86 9.62
C ASP A 249 -3.02 -20.08 9.69
N TRP A 250 -3.27 -20.74 8.55
CA TRP A 250 -4.02 -22.00 8.48
C TRP A 250 -3.33 -23.12 9.25
N PHE A 251 -2.03 -23.37 8.99
CA PHE A 251 -1.28 -24.39 9.72
C PHE A 251 -1.21 -24.09 11.21
N ARG A 252 -1.00 -22.84 11.59
CA ARG A 252 -1.03 -22.41 12.99
C ARG A 252 -2.39 -22.68 13.65
N SER A 253 -3.49 -22.54 12.92
CA SER A 253 -4.83 -22.88 13.43
C SER A 253 -5.00 -24.39 13.67
N LEU A 254 -4.34 -25.24 12.87
CA LEU A 254 -4.44 -26.70 12.96
C LEU A 254 -3.48 -27.31 14.01
N SER A 255 -2.19 -26.98 13.93
CA SER A 255 -1.16 -27.59 14.78
C SER A 255 -0.90 -26.82 16.06
N ARG A 256 -1.40 -25.58 16.18
CA ARG A 256 -1.08 -24.62 17.25
C ARG A 256 0.41 -24.28 17.36
N GLU A 257 1.22 -24.75 16.43
CA GLU A 257 2.64 -24.44 16.30
C GLU A 257 2.84 -23.28 15.33
N ARG A 258 3.80 -22.42 15.66
CA ARG A 258 4.19 -21.31 14.80
C ARG A 258 5.21 -21.79 13.78
N SER A 259 4.97 -21.55 12.49
CA SER A 259 5.96 -21.79 11.44
C SER A 259 6.63 -20.47 11.04
N PRO A 260 7.84 -20.16 11.57
CA PRO A 260 8.52 -18.91 11.23
C PRO A 260 8.92 -18.85 9.75
N LYS A 261 9.10 -20.00 9.08
CA LYS A 261 9.55 -20.05 7.68
C LYS A 261 8.57 -19.36 6.72
N TRP A 262 7.27 -19.62 6.87
CA TRP A 262 6.24 -19.01 6.03
C TRP A 262 6.03 -17.52 6.34
N GLU A 263 6.15 -17.13 7.61
CA GLU A 263 6.10 -15.71 8.01
C GLU A 263 7.32 -14.93 7.48
N LEU A 264 8.50 -15.56 7.45
CA LEU A 264 9.70 -14.99 6.86
C LEU A 264 9.62 -14.90 5.33
N LEU A 265 9.04 -15.91 4.66
CA LEU A 265 8.81 -15.85 3.21
C LEU A 265 7.87 -14.70 2.84
N TRP A 266 6.76 -14.55 3.56
CA TRP A 266 5.83 -13.43 3.43
C TRP A 266 6.56 -12.08 3.54
N ALA A 267 7.27 -11.86 4.65
CA ALA A 267 7.95 -10.59 4.89
C ALA A 267 9.07 -10.34 3.88
N GLY A 268 9.84 -11.38 3.52
CA GLY A 268 10.92 -11.31 2.56
C GLY A 268 10.45 -10.94 1.16
N LEU A 269 9.36 -11.53 0.68
CA LEU A 269 8.79 -11.21 -0.64
C LEU A 269 8.27 -9.77 -0.70
N ILE A 270 7.61 -9.27 0.36
CA ILE A 270 7.18 -7.86 0.43
C ILE A 270 8.39 -6.92 0.38
N LEU A 271 9.47 -7.25 1.10
CA LEU A 271 10.70 -6.46 1.07
C LEU A 271 11.32 -6.44 -0.32
N ILE A 272 11.36 -7.57 -1.02
CA ILE A 272 11.89 -7.65 -2.39
C ILE A 272 11.06 -6.77 -3.34
N ILE A 273 9.72 -6.83 -3.26
CA ILE A 273 8.85 -5.94 -4.06
C ILE A 273 9.14 -4.48 -3.72
N GLY A 274 9.25 -4.13 -2.45
CA GLY A 274 9.59 -2.78 -2.01
C GLY A 274 10.93 -2.28 -2.57
N LEU A 275 11.95 -3.15 -2.60
CA LEU A 275 13.25 -2.83 -3.23
C LEU A 275 13.15 -2.67 -4.75
N GLN A 276 12.38 -3.52 -5.44
CA GLN A 276 12.18 -3.39 -6.88
C GLN A 276 11.53 -2.06 -7.24
N LEU A 277 10.50 -1.66 -6.50
CA LEU A 277 9.84 -0.36 -6.66
C LEU A 277 10.77 0.80 -6.32
N LEU A 278 11.60 0.69 -5.28
CA LEU A 278 12.54 1.75 -4.90
C LEU A 278 13.67 1.95 -5.93
N MET A 279 14.01 0.90 -6.69
CA MET A 279 15.00 0.94 -7.78
C MET A 279 14.33 1.03 -9.15
N TYR A 280 13.02 1.26 -9.20
CA TYR A 280 12.28 1.37 -10.44
C TYR A 280 12.81 2.53 -11.27
N SER A 281 12.93 2.31 -12.58
CA SER A 281 13.28 3.32 -13.56
C SER A 281 12.67 2.93 -14.90
N GLU A 282 12.22 3.92 -15.65
CA GLU A 282 11.56 3.70 -16.93
C GLU A 282 12.55 3.51 -18.08
#